data_AF-A0A450U492-F1
#
_entry.id   AF-A0A450U492-F1
#
_cell.length_a   1.000
_cell.length_b   1.000
_cell.length_c   1.000
_cell.angle_alpha   90.00
_cell.angle_beta   90.00
_cell.angle_gamma   90.00
#
_symmetry.space_group_name_H-M   'P 1'
#
loop_
_entity.id
_entity.type
_entity.pdbx_description
1 polymer ?
#
loop_
_entity_poly.entity_id
_entity_poly.type
_entity_poly.pdbx_seq_one_letter_code
_entity_poly.pdbx_strand_id
1 'polypeptide(L)'
;MAYITSIERLGLERGMQQGMQQGIQQGVQQGIQQGVQQGMRQGMQQGMKQGEAAILNRQLQRKFGEEFTATYRKRVEEADIDTLLDWSEQVLSARSIDEVFH
;
A
#
# COMPACT_ATOMS: atom_id res chain seq x y z
N MET A 1 -47.93 7.54 35.10
CA MET A 1 -47.31 6.88 33.94
C MET A 1 -47.35 7.84 32.77
N ALA A 2 -46.21 8.16 32.16
CA ALA A 2 -46.19 9.00 30.96
C ALA A 2 -46.67 8.17 29.76
N TYR A 3 -47.76 8.60 29.11
CA TYR A 3 -48.29 7.93 27.93
C TYR A 3 -47.74 8.61 26.69
N ILE A 4 -46.87 7.89 25.96
CA ILE A 4 -46.43 8.33 24.63
C ILE A 4 -47.64 8.23 23.69
N THR A 5 -47.97 9.33 23.05
CA THR A 5 -49.04 9.42 22.06
C THR A 5 -48.67 8.66 20.78
N SER A 6 -49.68 8.23 20.01
CA SER A 6 -49.46 7.51 18.75
C SER A 6 -48.59 8.29 17.75
N ILE A 7 -48.68 9.63 17.77
CA ILE A 7 -47.89 10.53 16.93
C ILE A 7 -46.41 10.57 17.39
N GLU A 8 -46.16 10.63 18.70
CA GLU A 8 -44.80 10.57 19.24
C GLU A 8 -44.11 9.24 18.94
N ARG A 9 -44.84 8.11 19.03
CA ARG A 9 -44.31 6.79 18.65
C ARG A 9 -43.93 6.74 17.16
N LEU A 10 -44.80 7.25 16.29
CA LEU A 10 -44.56 7.31 14.84
C LEU A 10 -43.36 8.22 14.51
N GLY A 11 -43.22 9.35 15.22
CA GLY A 11 -42.08 10.26 15.08
C GLY A 11 -40.75 9.60 15.48
N LEU A 12 -40.74 8.86 16.60
CA LEU A 12 -39.56 8.13 17.07
C LEU A 12 -39.16 6.99 16.12
N GLU A 13 -40.13 6.19 15.65
CA GLU A 13 -39.85 5.13 14.67
C GLU A 13 -39.29 5.68 13.36
N ARG A 14 -39.87 6.76 12.84
CA ARG A 14 -39.38 7.41 11.62
C ARG A 14 -38.00 8.03 11.82
N GLY A 15 -37.77 8.71 12.94
CA GLY A 15 -36.48 9.29 13.29
C GLY A 15 -35.39 8.23 13.42
N MET A 16 -35.68 7.09 14.06
CA MET A 16 -34.75 5.96 14.16
C MET A 16 -34.48 5.31 12.81
N GLN A 17 -35.51 5.06 12.00
CA GLN A 17 -35.32 4.52 10.65
C GLN A 17 -34.49 5.44 9.76
N GLN A 18 -34.79 6.75 9.77
CA GLN A 18 -34.05 7.73 8.99
C GLN A 18 -32.60 7.86 9.48
N GLY A 19 -32.39 7.95 10.79
CA GLY A 19 -31.05 8.02 11.39
C GLY A 19 -30.23 6.78 11.09
N MET A 20 -30.84 5.59 11.14
CA MET A 20 -30.19 4.33 10.79
C MET A 20 -29.84 4.28 9.30
N GLN A 21 -30.76 4.63 8.41
CA GLN A 21 -30.50 4.67 6.97
C GLN A 21 -29.39 5.66 6.62
N GLN A 22 -29.43 6.86 7.19
CA GLN A 22 -28.40 7.88 6.99
C GLN A 22 -27.06 7.42 7.55
N GLY A 23 -27.04 6.86 8.75
CA GLY A 23 -25.82 6.33 9.38
C GLY A 23 -25.19 5.20 8.57
N ILE A 24 -25.98 4.27 8.05
CA ILE A 24 -25.50 3.19 7.17
C ILE A 24 -24.95 3.78 5.87
N GLN A 25 -25.69 4.69 5.22
CA GLN A 25 -25.23 5.30 3.96
C GLN A 25 -23.91 6.05 4.14
N GLN A 26 -23.80 6.87 5.18
CA GLN A 26 -22.58 7.61 5.49
C GLN A 26 -21.43 6.68 5.86
N GLY A 27 -21.68 5.68 6.71
CA GLY A 27 -20.68 4.72 7.14
C GLY A 27 -20.13 3.89 5.97
N VAL A 28 -21.00 3.42 5.07
CA VAL A 28 -20.60 2.69 3.86
C VAL A 28 -19.80 3.59 2.93
N GLN A 29 -20.27 4.82 2.68
CA GLN A 29 -19.58 5.76 1.80
C GLN A 29 -18.17 6.09 2.31
N GLN A 30 -18.04 6.41 3.60
CA GLN A 30 -16.75 6.70 4.23
C GLN A 30 -15.84 5.47 4.23
N GLY A 31 -16.37 4.29 4.57
CA GLY A 31 -15.61 3.05 4.60
C GLY A 31 -15.05 2.68 3.22
N ILE A 32 -15.87 2.78 2.16
CA ILE A 32 -15.42 2.54 0.79
C ILE A 32 -14.36 3.56 0.39
N GLN A 33 -14.59 4.85 0.64
CA GLN A 33 -13.64 5.90 0.26
C GLN A 33 -12.28 5.72 0.93
N GLN A 34 -12.26 5.43 2.24
CA GLN A 34 -11.03 5.19 2.99
C GLN A 34 -10.34 3.91 2.52
N GLY A 35 -11.08 2.81 2.37
CA GLY A 35 -10.55 1.53 1.92
C GLY A 35 -9.92 1.60 0.52
N VAL A 36 -10.61 2.26 -0.42
CA VAL A 36 -10.11 2.47 -1.79
C VAL A 36 -8.85 3.34 -1.79
N GLN A 37 -8.84 4.45 -1.04
CA GLN A 37 -7.65 5.30 -0.96
C GLN A 37 -6.44 4.57 -0.35
N GLN A 38 -6.65 3.83 0.75
CA GLN A 38 -5.59 3.09 1.40
C GLN A 38 -5.06 1.98 0.48
N GLY A 39 -5.95 1.20 -0.12
CA GLY A 39 -5.60 0.12 -1.04
C GLY A 39 -4.82 0.62 -2.26
N MET A 40 -5.25 1.73 -2.87
CA MET A 40 -4.52 2.33 -3.99
C MET A 40 -3.13 2.82 -3.59
N ARG A 41 -2.98 3.50 -2.44
CA ARG A 41 -1.65 3.96 -1.98
C ARG A 41 -0.70 2.79 -1.71
N GLN A 42 -1.18 1.77 -0.99
CA GLN A 42 -0.38 0.58 -0.69
C GLN A 42 0.00 -0.18 -1.96
N GLY A 43 -0.96 -0.38 -2.87
CA GLY A 43 -0.72 -1.07 -4.15
C GLY A 43 0.28 -0.33 -5.03
N MET A 44 0.20 1.00 -5.09
CA MET A 44 1.15 1.81 -5.86
C MET A 44 2.56 1.74 -5.27
N GLN A 45 2.71 1.90 -3.95
CA GLN A 45 4.02 1.79 -3.29
C GLN A 45 4.64 0.40 -3.47
N GLN A 46 3.85 -0.66 -3.28
CA GLN A 46 4.30 -2.03 -3.49
C GLN A 46 4.70 -2.28 -4.94
N GLY A 47 3.90 -1.79 -5.90
CA GLY A 47 4.18 -1.93 -7.33
C GLY A 47 5.46 -1.20 -7.74
N MET A 48 5.71 0.01 -7.21
CA MET A 48 6.95 0.75 -7.44
C MET A 48 8.17 -0.01 -6.91
N LYS A 49 8.14 -0.44 -5.63
CA LYS A 49 9.22 -1.23 -5.03
C LYS A 49 9.51 -2.50 -5.85
N GLN A 50 8.47 -3.24 -6.23
CA GLN A 50 8.62 -4.47 -7.03
C GLN A 50 9.21 -4.18 -8.42
N GLY A 51 8.79 -3.09 -9.06
CA GLY A 51 9.31 -2.64 -10.33
C GLY A 51 10.80 -2.30 -10.27
N GLU A 52 11.20 -1.48 -9.30
CA GLU A 52 12.59 -1.08 -9.09
C GLU A 52 13.48 -2.28 -8.77
N ALA A 53 13.06 -3.13 -7.82
CA ALA A 53 13.78 -4.36 -7.50
C ALA A 53 13.95 -5.28 -8.73
N ALA A 54 12.93 -5.40 -9.58
CA ALA A 54 13.00 -6.19 -10.80
C ALA A 54 14.00 -5.62 -11.81
N ILE A 55 14.06 -4.29 -11.96
CA ILE A 55 15.01 -3.63 -12.85
C ILE A 55 16.44 -3.75 -12.30
N LEU A 56 16.66 -3.46 -11.02
CA LEU A 56 17.96 -3.59 -10.38
C LEU A 56 18.49 -5.03 -10.46
N ASN A 57 17.64 -6.03 -10.19
CA ASN A 57 17.98 -7.44 -10.37
C ASN A 57 18.47 -7.74 -11.79
N ARG A 58 17.81 -7.20 -12.82
CA ARG A 58 18.25 -7.38 -14.22
C ARG A 58 19.56 -6.67 -14.51
N GLN A 59 19.78 -5.48 -13.96
CA GLN A 59 21.02 -4.73 -14.13
C GLN A 59 22.20 -5.45 -13.47
N LEU A 60 22.03 -5.89 -12.22
CA LEU A 60 23.03 -6.66 -11.47
C LEU A 60 23.36 -7.98 -12.17
N GLN A 61 22.35 -8.73 -12.58
CA GLN A 61 22.54 -9.98 -13.32
C GLN A 61 23.29 -9.77 -14.64
N ARG A 62 23.02 -8.66 -15.34
CA ARG A 62 23.66 -8.34 -16.63
C ARG A 62 25.10 -7.86 -16.45
N LYS A 63 25.38 -7.09 -15.39
CA LYS A 63 26.70 -6.50 -15.15
C LYS A 63 27.68 -7.47 -14.46
N PHE A 64 27.19 -8.23 -13.48
CA PHE A 64 28.03 -9.06 -12.61
C PHE A 64 27.83 -10.57 -12.81
N GLY A 65 26.85 -11.01 -13.61
CA GLY A 65 26.72 -12.41 -14.01
C GLY A 65 26.61 -13.38 -12.83
N GLU A 66 27.58 -14.28 -12.71
CA GLU A 66 27.63 -15.33 -11.67
C GLU A 66 27.93 -14.78 -10.26
N GLU A 67 28.54 -13.59 -10.16
CA GLU A 67 28.77 -12.94 -8.86
C GLU A 67 27.46 -12.50 -8.21
N PHE A 68 26.41 -12.28 -9.01
CA PHE A 68 25.06 -11.98 -8.52
C PHE A 68 24.34 -13.24 -8.03
N THR A 69 24.74 -13.69 -6.83
CA THR A 69 24.19 -14.87 -6.17
C THR A 69 22.78 -14.66 -5.59
N ALA A 70 22.16 -15.76 -5.16
CA ALA A 70 20.86 -15.74 -4.48
C ALA A 70 20.85 -14.87 -3.20
N THR A 71 21.99 -14.74 -2.52
CA THR A 71 22.13 -13.88 -1.34
C THR A 71 21.90 -12.41 -1.68
N TYR A 72 22.48 -11.93 -2.79
CA TYR A 72 22.30 -10.55 -3.25
C TYR A 72 20.88 -10.30 -3.76
N ARG A 73 20.29 -11.28 -4.45
CA ARG A 73 18.88 -11.19 -4.87
C ARG A 73 17.93 -11.01 -3.69
N LYS A 74 18.15 -11.76 -2.61
CA LYS A 74 17.34 -11.63 -1.40
C LYS A 74 17.50 -10.24 -0.76
N ARG A 75 18.71 -9.68 -0.74
CA ARG A 75 18.95 -8.29 -0.26
C ARG A 75 18.17 -7.27 -1.07
N VAL A 76 18.12 -7.41 -2.40
CA VAL A 76 17.33 -6.53 -3.29
C VAL A 76 15.83 -6.65 -3.02
N GLU A 77 15.30 -7.86 -2.79
CA GLU A 77 13.88 -8.05 -2.50
C GLU A 77 13.46 -7.45 -1.14
N GLU A 78 14.34 -7.51 -0.15
CA GLU A 78 14.07 -7.04 1.21
C GLU A 78 14.26 -5.52 1.37
N ALA A 79 15.13 -4.89 0.56
CA ALA A 79 15.45 -3.46 0.62
C ALA A 79 14.24 -2.53 0.43
N ASP A 80 14.25 -1.35 1.04
CA ASP A 80 13.28 -0.29 0.77
C ASP A 80 13.56 0.44 -0.55
N ILE A 81 12.60 1.27 -0.98
CA ILE A 81 12.64 2.01 -2.25
C ILE A 81 13.88 2.91 -2.33
N ASP A 82 14.21 3.64 -1.26
CA ASP A 82 15.32 4.59 -1.26
C ASP A 82 16.65 3.85 -1.43
N THR A 83 16.82 2.72 -0.73
CA THR A 83 17.98 1.84 -0.86
C THR A 83 18.08 1.24 -2.27
N LEU A 84 16.96 0.85 -2.87
CA LEU A 84 16.92 0.33 -4.25
C LEU A 84 17.34 1.38 -5.28
N LEU A 85 16.95 2.64 -5.06
CA LEU A 85 17.36 3.77 -5.90
C LEU A 85 18.86 4.03 -5.77
N ASP A 86 19.39 4.09 -4.55
CA ASP A 86 20.82 4.27 -4.30
C ASP A 86 21.65 3.19 -4.99
N TRP A 87 21.26 1.92 -4.84
CA TRP A 87 21.93 0.81 -5.53
C TRP A 87 21.78 0.87 -7.05
N SER A 88 20.65 1.38 -7.56
CA SER A 88 20.45 1.60 -9.00
C SER A 88 21.35 2.70 -9.56
N GLU A 89 21.77 3.67 -8.76
CA GLU A 89 22.80 4.65 -9.15
C GLU A 89 24.20 4.05 -9.03
N GLN A 90 24.50 3.39 -7.91
CA GLN A 90 25.80 2.77 -7.68
C GLN A 90 26.13 1.70 -8.72
N VAL A 91 25.14 0.92 -9.17
CA VAL A 91 25.33 -0.12 -10.20
C VAL A 91 25.86 0.45 -11.52
N LEU A 92 25.68 1.74 -11.80
CA LEU A 92 26.18 2.36 -13.03
C LEU A 92 27.70 2.55 -12.97
N SER A 93 28.25 2.92 -11.82
CA SER A 93 29.68 3.22 -11.64
C SER A 93 30.51 2.11 -10.99
N ALA A 94 29.89 1.22 -10.21
CA ALA A 94 30.58 0.19 -9.42
C ALA A 94 31.38 -0.78 -10.30
N ARG A 95 32.55 -1.22 -9.82
CA ARG A 95 33.43 -2.18 -10.49
C ARG A 95 33.24 -3.61 -10.01
N SER A 96 32.66 -3.78 -8.82
CA SER A 96 32.32 -5.08 -8.24
C SER A 96 30.90 -5.05 -7.67
N ILE A 97 30.36 -6.23 -7.39
CA ILE A 97 29.05 -6.34 -6.73
C ILE A 97 29.08 -5.76 -5.31
N ASP A 98 30.17 -5.96 -4.57
CA ASP A 98 30.32 -5.45 -3.20
C ASP A 98 30.26 -3.92 -3.14
N GLU A 99 30.82 -3.23 -4.14
CA GLU A 99 30.75 -1.77 -4.27
C GLU A 99 29.32 -1.23 -4.47
N VAL A 100 28.38 -2.06 -4.94
CA VAL A 100 26.96 -1.68 -5.10
C VAL A 100 26.19 -1.82 -3.79
N PHE A 101 26.69 -2.63 -2.86
CA PHE A 101 25.99 -2.94 -1.61
C PHE A 101 26.69 -2.35 -0.37
N HIS A 102 27.62 -1.43 -0.58
CA HIS A 102 28.35 -0.65 0.43
C HIS A 102 27.80 0.77 0.52
#